data_AF-A0A830CKY4-F1
#
_entry.id   AF-A0A830CKY4-F1
#
_cell.length_a   1.000
_cell.length_b   1.000
_cell.length_c   1.000
_cell.angle_alpha   90.00
_cell.angle_beta   90.00
_cell.angle_gamma   90.00
#
_symmetry.space_group_name_H-M   'P 1'
#
loop_
_entity.id
_entity.type
_entity.pdbx_description
1 polymer ?
#
loop_
_entity_poly.entity_id
_entity_poly.type
_entity_poly.pdbx_seq_one_letter_code
_entity_poly.pdbx_strand_id
1 'polypeptide(L)' 'MKQNKQFEKALAVYDKDTPDRWHNIARAVGGKSVEEVKRHYQVLVEDLNHIESGNVPFPNYRSNGSCR' A
#
# COMPACT_ATOMS: atom_id res chain seq x y z
N MET A 1 11.26 -3.07 6.72
CA MET A 1 10.03 -2.24 6.64
C MET A 1 10.18 -0.96 5.77
N LYS A 2 11.08 -0.93 4.77
CA LYS A 2 11.36 0.30 3.97
C LYS A 2 10.64 0.37 2.62
N GLN A 3 10.16 -0.77 2.11
CA GLN A 3 9.49 -0.88 0.81
C GLN A 3 8.07 -0.31 0.80
N ASN A 4 7.28 -0.47 1.87
CA ASN A 4 5.91 0.07 1.94
C ASN A 4 5.89 1.60 1.79
N LYS A 5 6.77 2.32 2.50
CA LYS A 5 6.85 3.79 2.40
C LYS A 5 7.23 4.29 1.00
N GLN A 6 8.12 3.56 0.30
CA GLN A 6 8.49 3.91 -1.07
C GLN A 6 7.35 3.64 -2.05
N PHE A 7 6.59 2.56 -1.83
CA PHE A 7 5.42 2.22 -2.63
C PHE A 7 4.30 3.26 -2.49
N GLU A 8 3.97 3.67 -1.26
CA GLU A 8 3.00 4.74 -0.99
C GLU A 8 3.43 6.07 -1.62
N LYS A 9 4.72 6.43 -1.49
CA LYS A 9 5.25 7.65 -2.11
C LYS A 9 5.18 7.58 -3.64
N ALA A 10 5.47 6.43 -4.24
CA ALA A 10 5.34 6.24 -5.68
C ALA A 10 3.87 6.31 -6.13
N LEU A 11 2.93 5.77 -5.37
CA LEU A 11 1.49 5.89 -5.64
C LEU A 11 1.00 7.33 -5.56
N ALA A 12 1.55 8.14 -4.66
CA ALA A 12 1.22 9.56 -4.52
C ALA A 12 1.83 10.43 -5.64
N VAL A 13 2.96 10.02 -6.21
CA VAL A 13 3.62 10.73 -7.33
C VAL A 13 3.00 10.35 -8.66
N TYR A 14 2.68 9.07 -8.86
CA TYR A 14 2.08 8.57 -10.08
C TYR A 14 0.59 8.34 -9.86
N ASP A 15 -0.20 9.34 -10.22
CA ASP A 15 -1.65 9.30 -10.08
C ASP A 15 -2.31 8.42 -11.16
N LYS A 16 -3.63 8.21 -11.04
CA LYS A 16 -4.42 7.32 -11.92
C LYS A 16 -4.34 7.68 -13.41
N ASP A 17 -4.15 8.97 -13.71
CA ASP A 17 -4.06 9.52 -15.06
C ASP A 17 -2.65 9.42 -15.67
N THR A 18 -1.68 8.91 -14.91
CA THR A 18 -0.31 8.77 -15.41
C THR A 18 -0.24 7.62 -16.42
N PRO A 19 0.15 7.87 -17.69
CA PRO A 19 0.43 6.79 -18.64
C PRO A 19 1.57 5.92 -18.09
N ASP A 20 1.46 4.61 -18.25
CA ASP A 20 2.46 3.66 -17.73
C ASP A 20 2.73 3.76 -16.22
N ARG A 21 1.74 4.23 -15.44
CA ARG A 21 1.77 4.35 -13.97
C ARG A 21 2.46 3.16 -13.30
N TRP A 22 2.07 1.94 -13.67
CA TRP A 22 2.59 0.72 -13.04
C TRP A 22 4.06 0.46 -13.34
N HIS A 23 4.52 0.75 -14.55
CA HIS A 23 5.95 0.67 -14.91
C HIS A 23 6.78 1.69 -14.14
N ASN A 24 6.25 2.90 -13.95
CA ASN A 24 6.91 3.95 -13.19
C ASN A 24 7.02 3.63 -11.69
N ILE A 25 5.96 3.06 -11.09
CA ILE A 25 5.96 2.58 -9.70
C ILE A 25 6.94 1.41 -9.54
N ALA A 26 6.90 0.42 -10.44
CA ALA A 26 7.82 -0.72 -10.45
C ALA A 26 9.30 -0.27 -10.45
N ARG A 27 9.61 0.73 -11.27
CA ARG A 27 10.95 1.33 -11.36
C ARG A 27 11.32 2.12 -10.11
N ALA A 28 10.38 2.87 -9.53
CA ALA A 28 10.61 3.68 -8.33
C ALA A 28 10.81 2.85 -7.05
N VAL A 29 10.15 1.70 -6.95
CA VAL A 29 10.23 0.80 -5.78
C VAL A 29 11.45 -0.13 -5.86
N GLY A 30 12.12 -0.16 -7.01
CA GLY A 30 13.40 -0.85 -7.22
C GLY A 30 13.25 -2.37 -7.28
N GLY A 31 13.11 -2.90 -8.50
CA GLY A 31 13.25 -4.33 -8.79
C GLY A 31 11.98 -5.18 -8.65
N LYS A 32 10.80 -4.57 -8.59
CA LYS A 32 9.52 -5.30 -8.65
C LYS A 32 8.94 -5.25 -10.06
N SER A 33 8.38 -6.37 -10.52
CA SER A 33 7.67 -6.43 -11.80
C SER A 33 6.31 -5.73 -11.71
N VAL A 34 5.79 -5.29 -12.85
CA VAL A 34 4.50 -4.61 -12.96
C VAL A 34 3.36 -5.45 -12.36
N GLU A 35 3.42 -6.76 -12.53
CA GLU A 35 2.46 -7.73 -12.02
C GLU A 35 2.44 -7.76 -10.50
N GLU A 36 3.63 -7.66 -9.88
CA GLU A 36 3.78 -7.60 -8.43
C GLU A 36 3.22 -6.31 -7.86
N VAL A 37 3.48 -5.18 -8.52
CA VAL A 37 2.92 -3.88 -8.16
C VAL A 37 1.39 -3.89 -8.25
N LYS A 38 0.82 -4.43 -9.33
CA LYS A 38 -0.63 -4.54 -9.52
C LYS A 38 -1.29 -5.43 -8.46
N ARG A 39 -0.71 -6.58 -8.15
CA ARG A 39 -1.21 -7.49 -7.10
C ARG A 39 -1.19 -6.81 -5.74
N HIS A 40 -0.11 -6.10 -5.42
CA HIS A 40 0.03 -5.37 -4.16
C HIS A 40 -0.97 -4.22 -4.05
N TYR A 41 -1.28 -3.56 -5.17
CA TYR A 41 -2.30 -2.55 -5.24
C TYR A 41 -3.71 -3.12 -5.04
N GLN A 42 -4.02 -4.28 -5.64
CA GLN A 42 -5.32 -4.93 -5.46
C GLN A 42 -5.59 -5.28 -4.00
N VAL A 43 -4.62 -5.84 -3.28
CA VAL A 43 -4.74 -6.12 -1.85
C VAL A 43 -4.99 -4.83 -1.07
N LEU A 44 -4.28 -3.75 -1.39
CA LEU A 44 -4.43 -2.47 -0.71
C LEU A 44 -5.79 -1.81 -0.96
N VAL A 45 -6.34 -1.96 -2.17
CA VAL A 45 -7.70 -1.53 -2.52
C VAL A 45 -8.75 -2.39 -1.83
N GLU A 46 -8.52 -3.71 -1.73
CA GLU A 46 -9.42 -4.62 -1.02
C GLU A 46 -9.46 -4.28 0.47
N ASP A 47 -8.32 -4.04 1.11
CA ASP A 47 -8.23 -3.56 2.49
C ASP A 47 -8.96 -2.23 2.68
N LEU A 48 -8.77 -1.25 1.78
CA LEU A 48 -9.48 0.03 1.83
C LEU A 48 -11.00 -0.14 1.69
N ASN A 49 -11.45 -0.96 0.75
CA ASN A 49 -12.86 -1.28 0.58
C ASN A 49 -13.45 -1.99 1.81
N HIS A 50 -12.65 -2.82 2.48
CA HIS A 50 -13.02 -3.50 3.71
C HIS A 50 -13.17 -2.50 4.88
N ILE A 51 -12.28 -1.49 4.93
CA ILE A 51 -12.35 -0.35 5.86
C ILE A 51 -13.58 0.51 5.60
N GLU A 52 -13.83 0.92 4.35
CA GLU A 52 -14.96 1.78 3.98
C GLU A 52 -16.31 1.07 4.11
N SER A 53 -16.37 -0.24 3.91
CA SER A 53 -17.58 -1.05 4.16
C SER A 53 -17.87 -1.27 5.65
N GLY A 54 -17.06 -0.72 6.56
CA GLY A 54 -17.27 -0.80 8.01
C GLY A 54 -17.05 -2.19 8.61
N ASN A 55 -16.41 -3.10 7.89
CA ASN A 55 -16.23 -4.51 8.25
C ASN A 55 -14.82 -4.83 8.78
N VAL A 56 -14.17 -3.87 9.42
CA VAL A 56 -12.86 -4.12 10.05
C VAL A 56 -13.04 -4.09 11.55
N PRO A 57 -12.89 -5.23 12.26
CA PRO A 57 -12.54 -5.12 13.66
C PRO A 57 -11.21 -4.36 13.72
N PHE A 58 -11.23 -3.17 14.31
CA PHE A 58 -10.04 -2.38 14.54
C PHE A 58 -8.95 -3.30 15.12
N PRO A 59 -7.74 -3.35 14.53
CA PRO A 59 -6.65 -4.08 15.16
C PRO A 59 -6.49 -3.50 16.56
N ASN A 60 -6.72 -4.34 17.57
CA ASN A 60 -6.54 -3.97 18.96
C ASN A 60 -5.04 -3.72 19.16
N TYR A 61 -4.61 -2.49 18.88
CA TYR A 61 -3.30 -1.98 19.26
C TYR A 61 -3.35 -1.86 20.78
N ARG A 62 -3.23 -3.00 21.46
CA ARG A 62 -2.80 -3.04 22.84
C ARG A 62 -1.41 -2.41 22.83
N SER A 63 -1.40 -1.10 23.06
CA SER A 63 -0.27 -0.38 23.62
C SER A 63 0.12 -1.15 24.86
N ASN A 64 1.07 -2.08 24.72
CA ASN A 64 1.82 -2.57 25.86
C ASN A 64 2.70 -1.39 26.28
N GLY A 65 2.07 -0.42 26.94
CA GLY A 65 2.73 0.49 27.84
C GLY A 65 3.36 -0.40 28.89
N SER A 66 4.65 -0.71 28.67
CA SER A 66 5.51 -1.18 29.74
C SER A 66 5.50 -0.12 30.82
N CYS A 67 4.67 -0.35 31.84
CA CYS A 67 4.67 0.34 33.11
C CYS A 67 4.28 -0.71 34.16
N ARG A 68 5.25 -1.51 34.57
CA ARG A 68 5.72 -1.66 35.95
C ARG A 68 6.84 -2.68 36.03
#